data_AF-A0A8T2R2R9-F1
#
_entry.id   AF-A0A8T2R2R9-F1
#
_cell.length_a   1.000
_cell.length_b   1.000
_cell.length_c   1.000
_cell.angle_alpha   90.00
_cell.angle_beta   90.00
_cell.angle_gamma   90.00
#
_symmetry.space_group_name_H-M   'P 1'
#
loop_
_entity.id
_entity.type
_entity.pdbx_description
1 polymer ?
#
loop_
_entity_poly.entity_id
_entity_poly.type
_entity_poly.pdbx_seq_one_letter_code
_entity_poly.pdbx_strand_id
1 'polypeptide(L)'
;MNPIISLAMDALANADLRKYSGAGQFVLSQWNPECLGFELTEALLCHIYKNEREGAVPVFMTGWEDITTLNNCLKSNPLLGNPNKVRLLARHGAVEHNVFIAGDILHVWIWN
;
A
#
# COMPACT_ATOMS: atom_id res chain seq x y z
N MET A 1 20.22 5.60 -5.78
CA MET A 1 18.79 5.83 -6.07
C MET A 1 18.12 4.48 -6.21
N ASN A 2 16.99 4.25 -5.55
CA ASN A 2 16.28 2.97 -5.59
C ASN A 2 15.79 2.70 -7.03
N PRO A 3 16.08 1.53 -7.64
CA PRO A 3 15.72 1.24 -9.03
C PRO A 3 14.20 1.26 -9.27
N ILE A 4 13.39 0.93 -8.26
CA ILE A 4 11.92 1.01 -8.34
C ILE A 4 11.47 2.47 -8.44
N ILE A 5 12.10 3.37 -7.68
CA ILE A 5 11.80 4.80 -7.71
C ILE A 5 12.13 5.39 -9.08
N SER A 6 13.28 5.03 -9.64
CA SER A 6 13.67 5.45 -10.99
C SER A 6 12.66 4.98 -12.05
N LEU A 7 12.26 3.69 -12.00
CA LEU A 7 11.27 3.12 -12.91
C LEU A 7 9.89 3.78 -12.76
N ALA A 8 9.48 4.06 -11.52
CA ALA A 8 8.24 4.77 -11.21
C ALA A 8 8.23 6.19 -11.80
N MET A 9 9.32 6.95 -11.64
CA MET A 9 9.46 8.29 -12.19
C MET A 9 9.43 8.27 -13.72
N ASP A 10 10.13 7.32 -14.36
CA ASP A 10 10.11 7.16 -15.81
C ASP A 10 8.72 6.79 -16.33
N ALA A 11 8.03 5.85 -15.67
CA ALA A 11 6.67 5.48 -16.02
C ALA A 11 5.69 6.66 -15.91
N LEU A 12 5.83 7.49 -14.86
CA LEU A 12 5.00 8.69 -14.69
C LEU A 12 5.30 9.74 -15.76
N ALA A 13 6.57 10.00 -16.06
CA ALA A 13 6.99 10.98 -17.06
C ALA A 13 6.46 10.65 -18.46
N ASN A 14 6.32 9.36 -18.77
CA ASN A 14 5.82 8.87 -20.05
C ASN A 14 4.31 8.52 -20.04
N ALA A 15 3.61 8.71 -18.93
CA ALA A 15 2.20 8.35 -18.82
C ALA A 15 1.29 9.35 -19.54
N ASP A 16 0.36 8.85 -20.35
CA ASP A 16 -0.74 9.67 -20.86
C ASP A 16 -1.82 9.83 -19.79
N LEU A 17 -1.83 11.00 -19.14
CA LEU A 17 -2.77 11.33 -18.07
C LEU A 17 -4.11 11.90 -18.58
N ARG A 18 -4.26 12.20 -19.87
CA ARG A 18 -5.45 12.89 -20.42
C ARG A 18 -6.75 12.10 -20.25
N LYS A 19 -6.64 10.79 -20.03
CA LYS A 19 -7.76 9.88 -19.72
C LYS A 19 -8.35 10.06 -18.32
N TYR A 20 -7.66 10.74 -17.41
CA TYR A 20 -8.13 10.98 -16.04
C TYR A 20 -8.84 12.33 -15.91
N SER A 21 -9.64 12.50 -14.86
CA SER A 21 -10.25 13.79 -14.53
C SER A 21 -9.19 14.86 -14.24
N GLY A 22 -9.55 16.15 -14.34
CA GLY A 22 -8.61 17.24 -14.05
C GLY A 22 -7.98 17.16 -12.65
N ALA A 23 -8.77 16.75 -11.65
CA ALA A 23 -8.27 16.50 -10.30
C ALA A 23 -7.30 15.30 -10.24
N GLY A 24 -7.60 14.20 -10.95
CA GLY A 24 -6.72 13.04 -11.02
C GLY A 24 -5.40 13.35 -11.72
N GLN A 25 -5.43 14.13 -12.80
CA GLN A 25 -4.23 14.61 -13.49
C GLN A 25 -3.36 15.46 -12.56
N PHE A 26 -3.98 16.39 -11.82
CA PHE A 26 -3.27 17.26 -10.88
C PHE A 26 -2.57 16.45 -9.78
N VAL A 27 -3.28 15.53 -9.12
CA VAL A 27 -2.69 14.68 -8.07
C VAL A 27 -1.55 13.82 -8.62
N LEU A 28 -1.74 13.18 -9.77
CA LEU A 28 -0.69 12.38 -10.41
C LEU A 28 0.52 13.20 -10.86
N SER A 29 0.31 14.45 -11.28
CA SER A 29 1.42 15.35 -11.65
C SER A 29 2.28 15.77 -10.47
N GLN A 30 1.73 15.73 -9.26
CA GLN A 30 2.46 15.99 -8.00
C GLN A 30 2.94 14.72 -7.32
N TRP A 31 2.79 13.55 -7.97
CA TRP A 31 3.13 12.29 -7.35
C TRP A 31 4.63 12.21 -7.08
N ASN A 32 4.98 12.01 -5.80
CA ASN A 32 6.34 11.77 -5.35
C ASN A 32 6.49 10.31 -4.90
N PRO A 33 7.21 9.47 -5.66
CA PRO A 33 7.42 8.06 -5.32
C PRO A 33 8.22 7.85 -4.01
N GLU A 34 8.91 8.87 -3.50
CA GLU A 34 9.65 8.78 -2.23
C GLU A 34 8.79 9.03 -0.98
N CYS A 35 7.61 9.65 -1.11
CA CYS A 35 6.86 10.14 0.05
C CYS A 35 5.40 9.65 0.13
N LEU A 36 4.77 9.21 -0.96
CA LEU A 36 3.31 8.99 -1.02
C LEU A 36 2.85 7.54 -0.82
N GLY A 37 3.75 6.63 -0.45
CA GLY A 37 3.44 5.20 -0.37
C GLY A 37 2.37 4.88 0.67
N PHE A 38 2.50 5.38 1.90
CA PHE A 38 1.65 4.96 3.01
C PHE A 38 0.27 5.63 2.99
N GLU A 39 0.20 6.94 2.75
CA GLU A 39 -1.05 7.70 2.73
C GLU A 39 -1.98 7.23 1.59
N LEU A 40 -1.42 6.99 0.41
CA LEU A 40 -2.18 6.46 -0.72
C LEU A 40 -2.65 5.03 -0.42
N THR A 41 -1.80 4.20 0.17
CA THR A 41 -2.15 2.83 0.55
C THR A 41 -3.26 2.80 1.60
N GLU A 42 -3.17 3.63 2.63
CA GLU A 42 -4.22 3.78 3.65
C GLU A 42 -5.54 4.28 3.04
N ALA A 43 -5.48 5.30 2.18
CA ALA A 43 -6.66 5.82 1.48
C ALA A 43 -7.32 4.76 0.58
N LEU A 44 -6.51 3.96 -0.12
CA LEU A 44 -6.99 2.86 -0.95
C LEU A 44 -7.64 1.76 -0.11
N LEU A 45 -7.04 1.38 1.02
CA LEU A 45 -7.64 0.42 1.95
C LEU A 45 -8.94 0.94 2.56
N CYS A 46 -9.03 2.23 2.88
CA CYS A 46 -10.28 2.87 3.29
C CYS A 46 -11.34 2.83 2.19
N HIS A 47 -10.95 2.97 0.92
CA HIS A 47 -11.87 2.85 -0.20
C HIS A 47 -12.38 1.41 -0.35
N ILE A 48 -11.49 0.42 -0.29
CA ILE A 48 -11.86 -1.00 -0.34
C ILE A 48 -12.82 -1.35 0.80
N TYR A 49 -12.51 -0.93 2.04
CA TYR A 49 -13.36 -1.14 3.20
C TYR A 49 -14.81 -0.66 2.99
N LYS A 50 -14.97 0.48 2.31
CA LYS A 50 -16.29 1.12 2.13
C LYS A 50 -17.06 0.60 0.91
N ASN A 51 -16.38 0.16 -0.14
CA ASN A 51 -16.99 -0.03 -1.45
C ASN A 51 -16.88 -1.45 -1.99
N GLU A 52 -15.98 -2.27 -1.46
CA GLU A 52 -15.72 -3.62 -1.95
C GLU A 52 -16.30 -4.69 -1.02
N ARG A 53 -16.38 -5.92 -1.55
CA ARG A 53 -16.78 -7.09 -0.75
C ARG A 53 -15.72 -7.44 0.31
N GLU A 54 -16.16 -8.13 1.34
CA GLU A 54 -15.28 -8.70 2.36
C GLU A 54 -14.19 -9.59 1.76
N GLY A 55 -12.99 -9.54 2.34
CA GLY A 55 -11.87 -10.32 1.84
C GLY A 55 -10.51 -9.93 2.40
N ALA A 56 -9.49 -10.69 1.96
CA ALA A 56 -8.10 -10.42 2.27
C ALA A 56 -7.45 -9.58 1.17
N VAL A 57 -6.77 -8.50 1.57
CA VAL A 57 -5.97 -7.62 0.72
C VAL A 57 -4.49 -7.81 1.07
N PRO A 58 -3.68 -8.46 0.22
CA PRO A 58 -2.24 -8.52 0.40
C PRO A 58 -1.62 -7.18 -0.04
N VAL A 59 -0.88 -6.55 0.87
CA VAL A 59 -0.11 -5.33 0.60
C VAL A 59 1.37 -5.66 0.58
N PHE A 60 2.02 -5.35 -0.54
CA PHE A 60 3.44 -5.58 -0.76
C PHE A 60 4.20 -4.27 -0.55
N MET A 61 5.22 -4.29 0.31
CA MET A 61 6.10 -3.15 0.56
C MET A 61 7.57 -3.58 0.39
N THR A 62 8.46 -2.60 0.23
CA THR A 62 9.87 -2.84 -0.13
C THR A 62 10.73 -3.38 1.02
N GLY A 63 10.24 -3.36 2.26
CA GLY A 63 10.90 -4.00 3.39
C GLY A 63 10.10 -3.95 4.70
N TRP A 64 10.62 -4.64 5.71
CA TRP A 64 10.00 -4.77 7.03
C TRP A 64 9.76 -3.42 7.75
N GLU A 65 10.64 -2.44 7.58
CA GLU A 65 10.47 -1.10 8.15
C GLU A 65 9.24 -0.39 7.57
N ASP A 66 9.06 -0.48 6.25
CA ASP A 66 7.89 0.05 5.55
C ASP A 66 6.61 -0.67 5.99
N ILE A 67 6.66 -1.99 6.16
CA ILE A 67 5.54 -2.78 6.69
C ILE A 67 5.17 -2.37 8.09
N THR A 68 6.17 -2.22 8.96
CA THR A 68 5.95 -1.85 10.35
C THR A 68 5.33 -0.45 10.43
N THR A 69 5.84 0.49 9.64
CA THR A 69 5.35 1.86 9.55
C THR A 69 3.90 1.89 9.05
N LEU A 70 3.60 1.21 7.95
CA LEU A 70 2.24 1.10 7.41
C LEU A 70 1.30 0.45 8.43
N ASN A 71 1.69 -0.67 9.04
CA ASN A 71 0.88 -1.37 10.03
C ASN A 71 0.52 -0.48 11.23
N ASN A 72 1.44 0.37 11.69
CA ASN A 72 1.18 1.33 12.76
C ASN A 72 0.24 2.45 12.31
N CYS A 73 0.41 2.96 11.09
CA CYS A 73 -0.50 3.92 10.47
C CYS A 73 -1.93 3.34 10.41
N LEU A 74 -2.10 2.14 9.87
CA LEU A 74 -3.42 1.49 9.77
C LEU A 74 -4.07 1.23 11.14
N LYS A 75 -3.29 0.87 12.17
CA LYS A 75 -3.80 0.71 13.54
C LYS A 75 -4.28 2.02 14.16
N SER A 76 -3.70 3.15 13.76
CA SER A 76 -4.11 4.48 14.22
C SER A 76 -5.36 5.02 13.50
N ASN A 77 -5.72 4.41 12.37
CA ASN A 77 -6.89 4.78 11.59
C ASN A 77 -8.20 4.37 12.30
N PRO A 78 -9.20 5.26 12.44
CA PRO A 78 -10.46 4.94 13.11
C PRO A 78 -11.27 3.79 12.47
N LEU A 79 -11.14 3.59 11.15
CA LEU A 79 -11.83 2.52 10.43
C LEU A 79 -10.98 1.25 10.43
N LEU A 80 -9.73 1.35 9.96
CA LEU A 80 -8.87 0.19 9.72
C LEU A 80 -8.23 -0.36 11.00
N GLY A 81 -8.20 0.42 12.09
CA GLY A 81 -7.69 0.01 13.39
C GLY A 81 -8.68 -0.77 14.25
N ASN A 82 -9.94 -0.93 13.81
CA ASN A 82 -10.96 -1.65 14.58
C ASN A 82 -10.76 -3.17 14.46
N PRO A 83 -10.33 -3.87 15.54
CA PRO A 83 -10.00 -5.31 15.47
C PRO A 83 -11.24 -6.19 15.24
N ASN A 84 -12.45 -5.67 15.49
CA ASN A 84 -13.69 -6.38 15.22
C ASN A 84 -14.09 -6.34 13.74
N LYS A 85 -13.47 -5.45 12.95
CA LYS A 85 -13.79 -5.22 11.52
C LYS A 85 -12.60 -5.46 10.58
N VAL A 86 -11.38 -5.35 11.11
CA VAL A 86 -10.16 -5.51 10.34
C VAL A 86 -9.14 -6.32 11.12
N ARG A 87 -8.47 -7.28 10.45
CA ARG A 87 -7.29 -7.97 11.00
C ARG A 87 -6.05 -7.66 10.16
N LEU A 88 -5.05 -7.11 10.82
CA LEU A 88 -3.75 -6.80 10.24
C LEU A 88 -2.74 -7.88 10.65
N LEU A 89 -2.11 -8.53 9.66
CA LEU A 89 -1.06 -9.53 9.87
C LEU A 89 0.17 -9.15 9.05
N ALA A 90 1.16 -8.56 9.71
CA ALA A 90 2.48 -8.33 9.13
C ALA A 90 3.28 -9.63 9.16
N ARG A 91 3.83 -10.04 8.02
CA ARG A 91 4.75 -11.18 7.93
C ARG A 91 6.09 -10.70 7.36
N HIS A 92 7.15 -10.99 8.11
CA HIS A 92 8.52 -10.83 7.65
C HIS A 92 8.98 -12.15 7.05
N GLY A 93 9.49 -12.12 5.82
CA GLY A 93 10.17 -13.26 5.22
C GLY A 93 11.58 -13.38 5.78
N ALA A 94 11.74 -13.78 7.05
CA ALA A 94 13.05 -14.15 7.55
C ALA A 94 13.52 -15.44 6.88
N VAL A 95 14.82 -15.56 6.64
CA VAL A 95 15.46 -16.72 5.99
C VAL A 95 15.49 -17.91 6.93
N GLU A 96 14.33 -18.55 7.17
CA GLU A 96 14.31 -19.90 7.71
C GLU A 96 14.30 -20.89 6.53
N HIS A 97 15.47 -21.50 6.32
CA HIS A 97 15.69 -22.67 5.45
C HIS A 97 15.55 -22.46 3.93
N ASN A 98 16.56 -21.84 3.28
CA ASN A 98 16.86 -21.95 1.84
C ASN A 98 15.70 -21.78 0.84
N VAL A 99 14.57 -21.24 1.27
CA VAL A 99 13.43 -20.89 0.44
C VAL A 99 13.27 -19.38 0.57
N PHE A 100 13.46 -18.67 -0.53
CA PHE A 100 13.01 -17.29 -0.64
C PHE A 100 11.49 -17.28 -0.49
N ILE A 101 10.97 -17.04 0.72
CA ILE A 101 9.57 -16.67 0.87
C ILE A 101 9.48 -15.25 0.33
N ALA A 102 8.84 -15.12 -0.82
CA ALA A 102 8.69 -13.87 -1.55
C ALA A 102 8.07 -12.80 -0.64
N GLY A 103 8.87 -11.79 -0.31
CA GLY A 103 8.44 -10.48 0.15
C GLY A 103 7.98 -10.41 1.60
N ASP A 104 8.38 -9.32 2.24
CA ASP A 104 7.65 -8.79 3.37
C ASP A 104 6.22 -8.44 2.90
N ILE A 105 5.18 -8.96 3.58
CA ILE A 105 3.77 -8.74 3.20
C ILE A 105 2.93 -8.36 4.41
N LEU A 106 2.07 -7.36 4.25
CA LEU A 106 1.01 -7.03 5.20
C LEU A 106 -0.32 -7.57 4.68
N HIS A 107 -0.85 -8.61 5.32
CA HIS A 107 -2.19 -9.11 5.03
C HIS A 107 -3.23 -8.31 5.81
N VAL A 108 -4.12 -7.63 5.09
CA VAL A 108 -5.24 -6.86 5.65
C VAL A 108 -6.53 -7.61 5.36
N TRP A 109 -7.18 -8.13 6.39
CA TRP A 109 -8.47 -8.80 6.26
C TRP A 109 -9.58 -7.83 6.66
N ILE A 110 -10.58 -7.65 5.80
CA ILE A 110 -11.69 -6.73 6.01
C ILE A 110 -13.00 -7.51 6.00
N TRP A 111 -13.82 -7.28 7.03
CA TRP A 111 -15.18 -7.80 7.19
C TRP A 111 -16.09 -6.65 7.64
N ASN A 112 -17.23 -6.46 6.96
CA ASN A 112 -18.08 -5.28 7.08
C ASN A 112 -19.39 -5.59 7.81
#